data_AF-A0A351IZT7-F1
#
_entry.id   AF-A0A351IZT7-F1
#
_cell.length_a   1.000
_cell.length_b   1.000
_cell.length_c   1.000
_cell.angle_alpha   90.00
_cell.angle_beta   90.00
_cell.angle_gamma   90.00
#
_symmetry.space_group_name_H-M   'P 1'
#
loop_
_entity.id
_entity.type
_entity.pdbx_description
1 polymer ?
#
loop_
_entity_poly.entity_id
_entity_poly.type
_entity_poly.pdbx_seq_one_letter_code
_entity_poly.pdbx_strand_id
1 'polypeptide(L)' 'MSNNLLNEELPLGFGLALAQNTKALMCFTALSPEEQKKVIDNTKKVNSKAEMRDYVNSLITM' A
#
# COMPACT_ATOMS: atom_id res chain seq x y z
N MET A 1 0.40 -24.39 1.31
CA MET A 1 1.24 -23.19 1.10
C MET A 1 0.39 -21.98 1.45
N SER A 2 0.46 -21.52 2.68
CA SER A 2 -0.31 -20.37 3.17
C SER A 2 0.40 -19.12 2.67
N ASN A 3 -0.14 -18.47 1.62
CA ASN A 3 0.36 -17.18 1.15
C ASN A 3 0.10 -16.14 2.24
N ASN A 4 1.09 -15.97 3.10
CA ASN A 4 1.04 -15.10 4.25
C ASN A 4 1.38 -13.67 3.81
N LEU A 5 0.61 -13.15 2.85
CA LEU A 5 0.56 -11.72 2.49
C LEU A 5 -0.09 -10.88 3.62
N LEU A 6 -0.51 -11.55 4.69
CA LEU A 6 -1.12 -11.01 5.91
C LEU A 6 -0.11 -10.95 7.08
N ASN A 7 1.18 -11.16 6.82
CA ASN A 7 2.20 -10.91 7.84
C ASN A 7 2.11 -9.43 8.25
N GLU A 8 2.12 -9.19 9.56
CA GLU A 8 1.90 -7.95 10.33
C GLU A 8 2.58 -6.64 9.82
N GLU A 9 3.35 -6.71 8.75
CA GLU A 9 4.02 -5.56 8.15
C GLU A 9 3.16 -4.84 7.12
N LEU A 10 2.34 -5.55 6.32
CA LEU A 10 1.50 -4.92 5.29
C LEU A 10 0.02 -4.89 5.73
N PRO A 11 -0.59 -3.72 5.96
CA PRO A 11 -1.99 -3.68 6.32
C PRO A 11 -2.85 -4.27 5.19
N LEU A 12 -3.73 -5.21 5.53
CA LEU A 12 -4.59 -5.92 4.57
C LEU A 12 -5.37 -4.95 3.66
N GLY A 13 -5.86 -3.84 4.21
CA GLY A 13 -6.54 -2.81 3.44
C GLY A 13 -5.66 -2.20 2.33
N PHE A 14 -4.36 -2.07 2.59
CA PHE A 14 -3.40 -1.47 1.66
C PHE A 14 -3.06 -2.45 0.54
N GLY A 15 -2.79 -3.71 0.87
CA GLY A 15 -2.60 -4.76 -0.13
C GLY A 15 -3.81 -4.91 -1.06
N LEU A 16 -5.03 -4.86 -0.51
CA LEU A 16 -6.26 -4.89 -1.30
C LEU A 16 -6.47 -3.63 -2.14
N ALA A 17 -6.11 -2.45 -1.64
CA ALA A 17 -6.21 -1.20 -2.38
C ALA A 17 -5.21 -1.15 -3.55
N LEU A 18 -3.98 -1.64 -3.35
CA LEU A 18 -2.98 -1.79 -4.42
C LEU A 18 -3.44 -2.81 -5.47
N ALA A 19 -3.99 -3.96 -5.05
CA ALA A 19 -4.50 -4.96 -5.98
C ALA A 19 -5.66 -4.44 -6.85
N GLN A 20 -6.50 -3.55 -6.31
CA GLN A 20 -7.56 -2.87 -7.05
C GLN A 20 -7.02 -1.79 -8.01
N ASN A 21 -5.82 -1.27 -7.77
CA ASN A 21 -5.20 -0.21 -8.55
C ASN A 21 -3.83 -0.66 -9.07
N THR A 22 -3.82 -1.38 -10.19
CA THR A 22 -2.58 -1.90 -10.80
C THR A 22 -1.54 -0.82 -11.07
N LYS A 23 -1.96 0.41 -11.38
CA LYS A 23 -1.04 1.56 -11.53
C LYS A 23 -0.33 1.91 -10.22
N ALA A 24 -1.07 1.98 -9.11
CA ALA A 24 -0.47 2.25 -7.81
C ALA A 24 0.44 1.10 -7.37
N LEU A 25 0.07 -0.15 -7.67
CA LEU A 25 0.93 -1.30 -7.46
C LEU A 25 2.25 -1.14 -8.23
N MET A 26 2.20 -0.79 -9.52
CA MET A 26 3.40 -0.55 -10.33
C MET A 26 4.27 0.55 -9.74
N CYS A 27 3.69 1.72 -9.41
CA CYS A 27 4.43 2.80 -8.74
C CYS A 27 5.06 2.31 -7.43
N PHE A 28 4.29 1.67 -6.56
CA PHE A 28 4.78 1.13 -5.28
C PHE A 28 5.93 0.13 -5.47
N THR A 29 5.82 -0.80 -6.42
CA THR A 29 6.86 -1.77 -6.72
C THR A 29 8.12 -1.15 -7.34
N ALA A 30 7.98 0.01 -8.00
CA ALA A 30 9.09 0.77 -8.55
C ALA A 30 9.82 1.62 -7.51
N LEU A 31 9.21 1.86 -6.34
CA LEU A 31 9.86 2.58 -5.23
C LEU A 31 11.01 1.78 -4.63
N SER A 32 12.03 2.48 -4.15
CA SER A 32 13.11 1.89 -3.36
C SER A 32 12.59 1.26 -2.05
N PRO A 33 13.29 0.27 -1.47
CA PRO A 33 12.83 -0.41 -0.25
C PRO A 33 12.62 0.54 0.95
N GLU A 34 13.37 1.63 1.02
CA GLU A 34 13.19 2.67 2.05
C GLU A 34 11.86 3.43 1.87
N GLU A 35 11.53 3.79 0.62
CA GLU A 35 10.29 4.47 0.27
C GLU A 35 9.09 3.54 0.46
N GLN A 36 9.20 2.27 0.05
CA GLN A 36 8.17 1.27 0.33
C GLN A 36 7.91 1.14 1.84
N LYS A 37 8.95 1.12 2.68
CA LYS A 37 8.80 1.12 4.14
C LYS A 37 8.10 2.37 4.67
N LYS A 38 8.46 3.57 4.18
CA LYS A 38 7.75 4.81 4.56
C LYS A 38 6.29 4.75 4.16
N VAL A 39 6.01 4.23 2.97
CA VAL A 39 4.64 4.10 2.48
C VAL A 39 3.83 3.16 3.38
N ILE A 40 4.41 2.02 3.75
CA ILE A 40 3.82 1.07 4.69
C ILE A 40 3.62 1.71 6.08
N ASP A 41 4.61 2.42 6.62
CA ASP A 41 4.48 3.11 7.92
C ASP A 41 3.33 4.12 7.92
N ASN A 42 3.20 4.91 6.86
CA ASN A 42 2.09 5.85 6.70
C ASN A 42 0.74 5.13 6.61
N THR A 43 0.67 3.96 5.96
CA THR A 43 -0.57 3.18 5.90
C THR A 43 -1.02 2.65 7.26
N LYS A 44 -0.10 2.51 8.24
CA LYS A 44 -0.45 2.18 9.63
C LYS A 44 -1.11 3.34 10.37
N LYS A 45 -0.90 4.59 9.93
CA LYS A 45 -1.53 5.80 10.48
C LYS A 45 -2.90 6.08 9.87
N VAL A 46 -3.22 5.42 8.75
CA VAL A 46 -4.51 5.53 8.09
C VAL A 46 -5.55 4.73 8.86
N ASN A 47 -6.61 5.41 9.32
CA ASN A 47 -7.66 4.78 10.14
C ASN A 47 -8.91 4.40 9.33
N SER A 48 -9.03 4.87 8.08
CA SER A 48 -10.22 4.66 7.25
C SER A 48 -9.92 4.05 5.88
N LYS A 49 -10.84 3.24 5.35
CA LYS A 49 -10.75 2.70 3.98
C LYS A 49 -10.72 3.79 2.90
N ALA A 50 -11.41 4.92 3.12
CA ALA A 50 -11.43 6.05 2.19
C ALA A 50 -10.05 6.72 2.11
N GLU A 51 -9.47 7.05 3.27
CA GLU A 51 -8.11 7.59 3.38
C GLU A 51 -7.07 6.64 2.76
N MET A 52 -7.24 5.32 2.92
CA MET A 52 -6.31 4.34 2.33
C MET A 52 -6.36 4.33 0.80
N ARG A 53 -7.56 4.47 0.22
CA ARG A 53 -7.71 4.62 -1.23
C ARG A 53 -7.12 5.93 -1.74
N ASP A 54 -7.35 7.02 -1.01
CA ASP A 54 -6.80 8.33 -1.34
C ASP A 54 -5.27 8.32 -1.30
N TYR A 55 -4.70 7.74 -0.25
CA TYR A 55 -3.27 7.53 -0.09
C TYR A 55 -2.66 6.70 -1.23
N VAL A 56 -3.30 5.60 -1.62
CA VAL A 56 -2.87 4.77 -2.76
C VAL A 56 -2.99 5.53 -4.09
N ASN A 57 -4.01 6.36 -4.27
CA ASN A 57 -4.14 7.22 -5.46
C ASN A 57 -3.08 8.33 -5.51
N SER A 58 -2.65 8.83 -4.35
CA SER A 58 -1.54 9.79 -4.26
C SER A 58 -0.23 9.22 -4.83
N LEU A 59 0.02 7.91 -4.67
CA LEU A 59 1.17 7.22 -5.27
C LEU A 59 1.17 7.21 -6.82
N ILE A 60 0.00 7.37 -7.45
CA ILE A 60 -0.14 7.44 -8.92
C ILE A 60 0.00 8.88 -9.42
N THR A 61 -0.31 9.87 -8.56
CA THR A 61 -0.41 11.28 -8.94
C THR A 61 0.90 12.05 -8.72
N MET A 62 1.92 11.40 -8.15
CA MET A 62 3.28 11.92 -8.01
C MET A 62 4.09 11.85 -9.31
#